data_AF-A0A379IN03-F1
#
_entry.id   AF-A0A379IN03-F1
#
_cell.length_a   1.000
_cell.length_b   1.000
_cell.length_c   1.000
_cell.angle_alpha   90.00
_cell.angle_beta   90.00
_cell.angle_gamma   90.00
#
_symmetry.space_group_name_H-M   'P 1'
#
loop_
_entity.id
_entity.type
_entity.pdbx_description
1 polymer ?
#
loop_
_entity_poly.entity_id
_entity_poly.type
_entity_poly.pdbx_seq_one_letter_code
_entity_poly.pdbx_strand_id
1 'polypeptide(L)'
;MQRTSELRALQQLHAQLAEALEQGDWTRIGEIDSVIRSCLQLLAGLPSVSDEVLEAKEQLRKLHEQARIACAEECERVRRLLLTHLEYAEGRSAYMRVDLYQAGR
;
A
#
# COMPACT_ATOMS: atom_id res chain seq x y z
N MET A 1 7.05 32.85 -1.90
CA MET A 1 5.77 32.20 -2.28
C MET A 1 5.93 30.69 -2.50
N GLN A 2 6.99 30.21 -3.19
CA GLN A 2 7.24 28.78 -3.39
C GLN A 2 7.32 27.95 -2.09
N ARG A 3 8.18 28.34 -1.13
CA ARG A 3 8.40 27.59 0.14
C ARG A 3 7.13 27.18 0.89
N THR A 4 6.18 28.10 1.02
CA THR A 4 4.91 27.85 1.70
C THR A 4 4.01 26.88 0.92
N SER A 5 4.12 26.87 -0.41
CA SER A 5 3.39 25.93 -1.27
C SER A 5 3.96 24.52 -1.23
N GLU A 6 5.29 24.37 -1.18
CA GLU A 6 5.95 23.07 -1.04
C GLU A 6 5.63 22.42 0.32
N LEU A 7 5.72 23.19 1.40
CA LEU A 7 5.39 22.71 2.75
C LEU A 7 3.94 22.22 2.82
N ARG A 8 3.00 23.01 2.29
CA ARG A 8 1.58 22.65 2.27
C ARG A 8 1.33 21.38 1.45
N ALA A 9 2.00 21.22 0.31
CA ALA A 9 1.87 20.02 -0.51
C ALA A 9 2.32 18.78 0.25
N LEU A 10 3.46 18.83 0.96
CA LEU A 10 3.94 17.70 1.77
C LEU A 10 2.98 17.37 2.93
N GLN A 11 2.47 18.39 3.63
CA GLN A 11 1.50 18.20 4.71
C GLN A 11 0.19 17.59 4.20
N GLN A 12 -0.28 18.02 3.04
CA GLN A 12 -1.48 17.47 2.42
C GLN A 12 -1.28 16.01 2.00
N LEU A 13 -0.12 15.68 1.40
CA LEU A 13 0.22 14.29 1.06
C LEU A 13 0.31 13.40 2.29
N HIS A 14 0.87 13.91 3.39
CA HIS A 14 0.91 13.20 4.66
C HIS A 14 -0.51 12.90 5.17
N ALA A 15 -1.39 13.90 5.20
CA ALA A 15 -2.77 13.72 5.66
C ALA A 15 -3.53 12.70 4.78
N GLN A 16 -3.40 12.79 3.46
CA GLN A 16 -4.04 11.85 2.53
C GLN A 16 -3.53 10.42 2.69
N LEU A 17 -2.21 10.25 2.88
CA LEU A 17 -1.63 8.93 3.10
C LEU A 17 -2.09 8.33 4.44
N ALA A 18 -2.17 9.15 5.50
CA ALA A 18 -2.63 8.70 6.80
C ALA A 18 -4.08 8.23 6.75
N GLU A 19 -4.95 9.02 6.12
CA GLU A 19 -6.36 8.68 5.92
C GLU A 19 -6.53 7.39 5.09
N ALA A 20 -5.81 7.27 3.97
CA ALA A 20 -5.90 6.08 3.12
C ALA A 20 -5.39 4.82 3.83
N LEU A 21 -4.34 4.95 4.66
CA LEU A 21 -3.82 3.86 5.48
C LEU A 21 -4.82 3.42 6.57
N GLU A 22 -5.48 4.38 7.22
CA GLU A 22 -6.50 4.12 8.23
C GLU A 22 -7.74 3.43 7.64
N GLN A 23 -8.09 3.77 6.41
CA GLN A 23 -9.20 3.15 5.66
C GLN A 23 -8.83 1.81 5.01
N GLY A 24 -7.54 1.47 4.95
CA GLY A 24 -7.05 0.29 4.21
C GLY A 24 -7.31 0.39 2.70
N ASP A 25 -7.38 1.59 2.14
CA ASP A 25 -7.61 1.80 0.71
C ASP A 25 -6.29 1.68 -0.07
N TRP A 26 -5.93 0.44 -0.39
CA TRP A 26 -4.68 0.11 -1.10
C TRP A 26 -4.59 0.72 -2.50
N THR A 27 -5.73 0.93 -3.17
CA THR A 27 -5.75 1.58 -4.48
C THR A 27 -5.36 3.04 -4.33
N ARG A 28 -5.99 3.73 -3.37
CA ARG A 28 -5.70 5.13 -3.08
C ARG A 28 -4.26 5.35 -2.61
N ILE A 29 -3.72 4.42 -1.81
CA ILE A 29 -2.30 4.45 -1.40
C ILE A 29 -1.37 4.40 -2.63
N GLY A 30 -1.67 3.57 -3.63
CA GLY A 30 -0.89 3.50 -4.87
C GLY A 30 -0.94 4.80 -5.68
N GLU A 31 -2.09 5.45 -5.76
CA GLU A 31 -2.23 6.76 -6.39
C GLU A 31 -1.40 7.82 -5.65
N ILE A 32 -1.50 7.86 -4.31
CA ILE A 32 -0.77 8.82 -3.48
C ILE A 32 0.75 8.60 -3.61
N ASP A 33 1.25 7.36 -3.67
CA ASP A 33 2.68 7.07 -3.88
C ASP A 33 3.23 7.74 -5.15
N SER A 34 2.46 7.69 -6.24
CA SER A 34 2.85 8.33 -7.49
C SER A 34 2.99 9.85 -7.35
N VAL A 35 2.07 10.48 -6.61
CA VAL A 35 2.11 11.93 -6.36
C VAL A 35 3.24 12.30 -5.40
N ILE A 36 3.49 11.48 -4.36
CA ILE A 36 4.65 11.64 -3.47
C ILE A 36 5.94 11.62 -4.29
N ARG A 37 6.09 10.65 -5.20
CA ARG A 37 7.26 10.57 -6.08
C ARG A 37 7.45 11.84 -6.91
N SER A 38 6.40 12.31 -7.58
CA SER A 38 6.47 13.55 -8.37
C SER A 38 6.83 14.77 -7.50
N CYS A 39 6.24 14.89 -6.31
CA CYS A 39 6.56 15.96 -5.37
C CYS A 39 8.03 15.93 -4.95
N LEU A 40 8.55 14.75 -4.59
CA LEU A 40 9.96 14.60 -4.18
C LEU A 40 10.94 14.89 -5.33
N GLN A 41 10.59 14.54 -6.57
CA GLN A 41 11.38 14.87 -7.75
C GLN A 41 11.45 16.38 -7.99
N LEU A 42 10.33 17.09 -7.84
CA LEU A 42 10.30 18.55 -7.92
C LEU A 42 11.15 19.21 -6.84
N LEU A 43 11.04 18.72 -5.58
CA LEU A 43 11.85 19.22 -4.47
C LEU A 43 13.35 18.98 -4.68
N ALA A 44 13.74 17.86 -5.28
CA ALA A 44 15.13 17.57 -5.58
C ALA A 44 15.73 18.52 -6.65
N GLY A 45 14.89 19.13 -7.48
CA GLY A 45 15.30 20.14 -8.46
C GLY A 45 15.48 21.55 -7.89
N LEU A 46 15.09 21.79 -6.63
CA LEU A 46 15.24 23.10 -6.00
C LEU A 46 16.68 23.30 -5.48
N PRO A 47 17.28 24.50 -5.67
CA PRO A 47 18.65 24.77 -5.21
C PRO A 47 18.79 24.77 -3.69
N SER A 48 17.70 25.05 -2.96
CA SER A 48 17.61 24.90 -1.51
C SER A 48 16.16 24.72 -1.07
N VAL A 49 15.99 24.03 0.05
CA VAL A 49 14.71 23.81 0.75
C VAL A 49 14.86 24.28 2.19
N SER A 50 13.78 24.81 2.78
CA SER A 50 13.79 25.25 4.18
C SER A 50 13.78 24.06 5.15
N ASP A 51 14.21 24.30 6.38
CA ASP A 51 14.19 23.28 7.44
C ASP A 51 12.78 22.73 7.70
N GLU A 52 11.75 23.57 7.62
CA GLU A 52 10.35 23.17 7.73
C GLU A 52 9.94 22.16 6.64
N VAL A 53 10.42 22.36 5.41
CA VAL A 53 10.16 21.46 4.27
C VAL A 53 10.92 20.15 4.46
N LEU A 54 12.14 20.20 5.00
CA LEU A 54 12.91 19.01 5.34
C LEU A 54 12.24 18.20 6.46
N GLU A 55 11.71 18.86 7.48
CA GLU A 55 10.95 18.21 8.56
C GLU A 55 9.67 17.56 8.05
N ALA A 56 8.87 18.26 7.24
CA ALA A 56 7.66 17.71 6.64
C ALA A 56 7.97 16.51 5.72
N LYS A 57 9.08 16.58 4.96
CA LYS A 57 9.56 15.46 4.14
C LYS A 57 9.94 14.25 5.01
N GLU A 58 10.57 14.47 6.15
CA GLU A 58 10.94 13.41 7.09
C GLU A 58 9.72 12.76 7.73
N GLN A 59 8.72 13.54 8.12
CA GLN A 59 7.45 13.03 8.63
C GLN A 59 6.73 12.18 7.58
N LEU A 60 6.65 12.67 6.34
CA LEU A 60 6.07 11.92 5.22
C LEU A 60 6.81 10.62 4.94
N ARG A 61 8.15 10.62 5.01
CA ARG A 61 8.98 9.42 4.85
C ARG A 61 8.65 8.36 5.90
N LYS A 62 8.52 8.75 7.17
CA LYS A 62 8.19 7.82 8.26
C LYS A 62 6.83 7.16 8.06
N LEU A 63 5.83 7.94 7.66
CA LEU A 63 4.50 7.42 7.36
C LEU A 63 4.50 6.50 6.13
N HIS A 64 5.25 6.86 5.09
CA HIS A 64 5.41 6.03 3.90
C HIS A 64 6.04 4.66 4.21
N GLU A 65 7.03 4.62 5.10
CA GLU A 65 7.61 3.35 5.54
C GLU A 65 6.59 2.48 6.29
N GLN A 66 5.73 3.09 7.12
CA GLN A 66 4.63 2.37 7.78
C GLN A 66 3.64 1.81 6.75
N ALA A 67 3.26 2.61 5.75
CA ALA A 67 2.39 2.16 4.66
C ALA A 67 3.04 1.00 3.88
N ARG A 68 4.36 1.05 3.63
CA ARG A 68 5.10 -0.03 2.96
C ARG A 68 5.02 -1.35 3.73
N ILE A 69 5.17 -1.30 5.06
CA ILE A 69 5.04 -2.47 5.94
C ILE A 69 3.61 -3.01 5.89
N ALA A 70 2.61 -2.15 6.07
CA ALA A 70 1.20 -2.54 6.03
C ALA A 70 0.81 -3.18 4.69
N CYS A 71 1.29 -2.64 3.56
CA CYS A 71 1.10 -3.22 2.24
C CYS A 71 1.71 -4.64 2.14
N ALA A 72 2.89 -4.86 2.72
CA ALA A 72 3.52 -6.18 2.72
C ALA A 72 2.72 -7.20 3.55
N GLU A 73 2.22 -6.78 4.71
CA GLU A 73 1.36 -7.60 5.56
C GLU A 73 0.03 -7.95 4.87
N GLU A 74 -0.56 -7.01 4.15
CA GLU A 74 -1.78 -7.25 3.37
C GLU A 74 -1.54 -8.22 2.21
N CYS A 75 -0.45 -8.05 1.46
CA CYS A 75 -0.05 -9.01 0.43
C CYS A 75 0.09 -10.43 0.99
N GLU A 76 0.68 -10.55 2.18
CA GLU A 76 0.84 -11.83 2.87
C GLU A 76 -0.50 -12.40 3.36
N ARG A 77 -1.44 -11.55 3.81
CA ARG A 77 -2.81 -11.95 4.15
C ARG A 77 -3.55 -12.50 2.93
N VAL A 78 -3.50 -11.79 1.81
CA VAL A 78 -4.14 -12.22 0.55
C VAL A 78 -3.51 -13.52 0.05
N ARG A 79 -2.18 -13.66 0.11
CA ARG A 79 -1.48 -14.90 -0.24
C ARG A 79 -1.99 -16.09 0.55
N ARG A 80 -2.13 -15.95 1.88
CA ARG A 80 -2.67 -17.00 2.76
C ARG A 80 -4.11 -17.37 2.39
N LEU A 81 -4.95 -16.37 2.14
CA LEU A 81 -6.35 -16.59 1.73
C LEU A 81 -6.45 -17.39 0.42
N LEU A 82 -5.64 -17.03 -0.58
CA LEU A 82 -5.60 -17.74 -1.86
C LEU A 82 -5.12 -19.18 -1.71
N LEU A 83 -4.13 -19.44 -0.86
CA LEU A 83 -3.67 -20.80 -0.56
C LEU A 83 -4.77 -21.65 0.09
N THR A 84 -5.50 -21.10 1.06
CA THR A 84 -6.64 -21.81 1.68
C THR A 84 -7.71 -22.15 0.65
N HIS A 85 -8.01 -21.27 -0.30
CA HIS A 85 -8.95 -21.56 -1.38
C HIS A 85 -8.46 -22.66 -2.32
N LEU A 86 -7.15 -22.71 -2.60
CA LEU A 86 -6.55 -23.77 -3.41
C LEU A 86 -6.65 -25.12 -2.70
N GLU A 87 -6.21 -25.21 -1.44
CA GLU A 87 -6.31 -26.42 -0.62
C GLU A 87 -7.75 -26.92 -0.49
N TYR A 88 -8.70 -25.99 -0.30
CA TYR A 88 -10.12 -26.33 -0.23
C TYR A 88 -10.67 -26.85 -1.56
N ALA A 89 -10.25 -26.28 -2.69
CA ALA A 89 -10.64 -26.76 -4.02
C ALA A 89 -10.05 -28.15 -4.32
N GLU A 90 -8.79 -28.38 -3.98
CA GLU A 90 -8.12 -29.68 -4.12
C GLU A 90 -8.77 -30.74 -3.24
N GLY A 91 -9.09 -30.41 -1.99
CA GLY A 91 -9.83 -31.29 -1.08
C GLY A 91 -11.19 -31.70 -1.64
N ARG A 92 -12.00 -30.75 -2.13
CA ARG A 92 -13.30 -31.07 -2.77
C ARG A 92 -13.15 -31.96 -3.99
N SER A 93 -12.13 -31.75 -4.82
CA SER A 93 -11.84 -32.59 -5.99
C SER A 93 -11.50 -34.03 -5.59
N ALA A 94 -10.72 -34.21 -4.52
CA ALA A 94 -10.38 -35.53 -3.99
C ALA A 94 -11.62 -36.30 -3.51
N TYR A 95 -12.54 -35.64 -2.79
CA TYR A 95 -13.80 -36.27 -2.35
C TYR A 95 -14.73 -36.61 -3.53
N MET A 96 -14.95 -35.70 -4.48
CA MET A 96 -15.78 -36.00 -5.66
C MET A 96 -15.24 -37.17 -6.48
N ARG A 97 -13.91 -37.31 -6.59
CA ARG A 97 -13.30 -38.42 -7.30
C ARG A 97 -13.54 -39.74 -6.58
N VAL A 98 -13.47 -39.77 -5.24
CA VAL A 98 -13.78 -40.98 -4.45
C VAL A 98 -15.25 -41.38 -4.61
N ASP A 99 -16.18 -40.43 -4.58
CA ASP A 99 -17.61 -40.70 -4.77
C ASP A 99 -17.91 -41.29 -6.16
N LEU A 100 -17.25 -40.81 -7.22
CA LEU A 100 -17.37 -41.37 -8.57
C LEU A 100 -16.86 -42.81 -8.67
N TYR A 101 -15.77 -43.16 -7.98
CA TYR A 101 -15.27 -44.53 -7.92
C TYR A 101 -16.15 -45.46 -7.07
N GLN A 102 -16.90 -44.93 -6.11
CA GLN A 102 -17.82 -45.71 -5.26
C GLN A 102 -19.21 -45.88 -5.90
N ALA A 103 -19.70 -44.88 -6.65
CA ALA A 103 -20.99 -44.93 -7.34
C ALA A 103 -20.98 -45.74 -8.66
N GLY A 104 -19.79 -46.06 -9.19
CA GLY A 104 -19.61 -46.89 -10.39
C GLY A 104 -19.47 -48.40 -10.12
N ARG A 105 -19.76 -48.87 -8.91
CA ARG A 105 -19.78 -50.30 -8.54
C ARG A 105 -21.19 -50.81 -8.30
#